data_AF-A0A5S5MDJ8-F1
#
_entry.id   AF-A0A5S5MDJ8-F1
#
_cell.length_a   1.000
_cell.length_b   1.000
_cell.length_c   1.000
_cell.angle_alpha   90.00
_cell.angle_beta   90.00
_cell.angle_gamma   90.00
#
_symmetry.space_group_name_H-M   'P 1'
#
loop_
_entity.id
_entity.type
_entity.pdbx_description
1 polymer ?
#
loop_
_entity_poly.entity_id
_entity_poly.type
_entity_poly.pdbx_seq_one_letter_code
_entity_poly.pdbx_strand_id
1 'polypeptide(L)'
;MTETFIHEIPLITTPHDEAVLDVRLDAGRNLYNACLRESLRRLDLMRESKMFRAARKTPKSKERTALFNECNNRFDFKEYSIHAFAAKTCKACWLGDHLDAFTIQKTASRAFNAVKEYAFGGRGRPRFKRYGWFTSIEGKSNASGIRWRKGRVLWNGLDIASRFDLKDKHGVEAHALSCRVKYLRLIKRTIKGKICWFVQLVLEGKPHQKRKNELSEDICGLDIGPSTIAIVGTKNAVLTQFCDEVVQPWKEIRRKQRAQDRSRRASNPDNYNEDGTIKKGSRKWHRSNRYKKRQKQIAECQRKLAATRKKQHGELCNKILSLGKNVKTEQLSYKSFQKNYGRSVSVRGPGMFITEITRKAANAGGGVELINTRTTRLSQTCICGTIKKKSLSQRHHICSCGVTAQRDLFSAFLAKHCSNNTLGIHQANKDWSAAEPLLRRAMSRVTETASRRSVPSSFGIRRQSCSSVKDRSECIEVVDAVAVRREPRRDAALAVRTPWL
;
A
#
# COMPACT_ATOMS: atom_id res chain seq x y z
N MET A 1 6.34 16.12 -18.78
CA MET A 1 5.14 15.25 -18.72
C MET A 1 4.02 16.04 -18.10
N THR A 2 2.83 16.06 -18.70
CA THR A 2 1.68 16.74 -18.11
C THR A 2 1.14 15.96 -16.90
N GLU A 3 0.69 16.68 -15.87
CA GLU A 3 0.10 16.11 -14.67
C GLU A 3 -1.04 15.14 -15.02
N THR A 4 -1.28 14.15 -14.17
CA THR A 4 -2.20 13.06 -14.49
C THR A 4 -2.92 12.57 -13.24
N PHE A 5 -4.21 12.31 -13.37
CA PHE A 5 -5.04 11.70 -12.33
C PHE A 5 -5.92 10.60 -12.90
N ILE A 6 -6.57 9.84 -12.01
CA ILE A 6 -7.41 8.71 -12.39
C ILE A 6 -8.82 8.94 -11.87
N HIS A 7 -9.81 8.82 -12.75
CA HIS A 7 -11.22 8.64 -12.39
C HIS A 7 -11.66 7.22 -12.75
N GLU A 8 -12.34 6.55 -11.84
CA GLU A 8 -12.74 5.15 -12.02
C GLU A 8 -14.25 5.04 -12.02
N ILE A 9 -14.81 4.47 -13.09
CA ILE A 9 -16.25 4.35 -13.31
C ILE A 9 -16.60 2.86 -13.46
N PRO A 10 -17.65 2.35 -12.79
CA PRO A 10 -18.14 1.01 -13.03
C PRO A 10 -18.71 0.86 -14.45
N LEU A 11 -18.53 -0.31 -15.07
CA LEU A 11 -19.13 -0.64 -16.35
C LEU A 11 -20.43 -1.43 -16.16
N ILE A 12 -21.35 -1.28 -17.10
CA ILE A 12 -22.57 -2.06 -17.22
C ILE A 12 -22.30 -3.16 -18.25
N THR A 13 -21.98 -4.35 -17.76
CA THR A 13 -21.60 -5.50 -18.60
C THR A 13 -22.73 -6.52 -18.71
N THR A 14 -22.90 -7.08 -19.89
CA THR A 14 -23.69 -8.29 -20.14
C THR A 14 -22.83 -9.55 -19.94
N PRO A 15 -23.43 -10.76 -19.79
CA PRO A 15 -22.66 -12.00 -19.75
C PRO A 15 -21.75 -12.21 -20.98
N HIS A 16 -22.18 -11.73 -22.15
CA HIS A 16 -21.37 -11.77 -23.37
C HIS A 16 -20.14 -10.87 -23.25
N ASP A 17 -20.31 -9.62 -22.80
CA ASP A 17 -19.18 -8.69 -22.58
C ASP A 17 -18.16 -9.28 -21.62
N GLU A 18 -18.63 -9.88 -20.51
CA GLU A 18 -17.77 -10.49 -19.50
C GLU A 18 -16.96 -11.66 -20.06
N ALA A 19 -17.58 -12.51 -20.89
CA ALA A 19 -16.89 -13.62 -21.54
C ALA A 19 -15.78 -13.13 -22.48
N VAL A 20 -16.07 -12.14 -23.34
CA VAL A 20 -15.08 -11.57 -24.27
C VAL A 20 -13.95 -10.89 -23.50
N LEU A 21 -14.26 -10.10 -22.49
CA LEU A 21 -13.26 -9.42 -21.66
C LEU A 21 -12.38 -10.40 -20.88
N ASP A 22 -12.94 -11.53 -20.43
CA ASP A 22 -12.19 -12.59 -19.75
C ASP A 22 -11.20 -13.29 -20.67
N VAL A 23 -11.61 -13.61 -21.90
CA VAL A 23 -10.70 -14.14 -22.93
C VAL A 23 -9.57 -13.16 -23.21
N ARG A 24 -9.86 -11.86 -23.34
CA ARG A 24 -8.84 -10.83 -23.58
C ARG A 24 -7.88 -10.64 -22.42
N LEU A 25 -8.36 -10.68 -21.17
CA LEU A 25 -7.47 -10.64 -20.01
C LEU A 25 -6.58 -11.89 -19.94
N ASP A 26 -7.10 -13.06 -20.32
CA ASP A 26 -6.30 -14.27 -20.37
C ASP A 26 -5.26 -14.24 -21.50
N ALA A 27 -5.62 -13.72 -22.68
CA ALA A 27 -4.68 -13.43 -23.75
C ALA A 27 -3.57 -12.50 -23.26
N GLY A 28 -3.92 -11.38 -22.60
CA GLY A 28 -2.97 -10.45 -21.98
C GLY A 28 -2.09 -11.12 -20.91
N ARG A 29 -2.64 -12.05 -20.12
CA ARG A 29 -1.87 -12.85 -19.15
C ARG A 29 -0.83 -13.73 -19.84
N ASN A 30 -1.21 -14.45 -20.89
CA ASN A 30 -0.31 -15.33 -21.63
C ASN A 30 0.81 -14.52 -22.29
N LEU A 31 0.46 -13.40 -22.93
CA LEU A 31 1.44 -12.46 -23.50
C LEU A 31 2.39 -11.92 -22.44
N TYR A 32 1.87 -11.43 -21.30
CA TYR A 32 2.69 -10.95 -20.18
C TYR A 32 3.70 -12.02 -19.73
N ASN A 33 3.26 -13.26 -19.58
CA ASN A 33 4.12 -14.36 -19.16
C ASN A 33 5.18 -14.71 -20.22
N ALA A 34 4.83 -14.67 -21.51
CA ALA A 34 5.78 -14.88 -22.60
C ALA A 34 6.86 -13.79 -22.60
N CYS A 35 6.46 -12.52 -22.57
CA CYS A 35 7.39 -11.38 -22.48
C CYS A 35 8.23 -11.42 -21.20
N LEU A 36 7.64 -11.84 -20.08
CA LEU A 36 8.36 -11.97 -18.80
C LEU A 36 9.45 -13.05 -18.90
N ARG A 37 9.12 -14.23 -19.46
CA ARG A 37 10.06 -15.32 -19.67
C ARG A 37 11.21 -14.87 -20.58
N GLU A 38 10.88 -14.25 -21.70
CA GLU A 38 11.87 -13.78 -22.65
C GLU A 38 12.79 -12.69 -22.06
N SER A 39 12.21 -11.74 -21.33
CA SER A 39 12.98 -10.70 -20.64
C SER A 39 13.93 -11.28 -19.59
N LEU A 40 13.50 -12.30 -18.84
CA LEU A 40 14.35 -13.00 -17.87
C LEU A 40 15.47 -13.77 -18.58
N ARG A 41 15.15 -14.50 -19.67
CA ARG A 41 16.16 -15.21 -20.48
C ARG A 41 17.25 -14.27 -20.98
N ARG A 42 16.88 -13.12 -21.55
CA ARG A 42 17.84 -12.10 -22.02
C ARG A 42 18.68 -11.53 -20.87
N LEU A 43 18.08 -11.27 -19.71
CA LEU A 43 18.80 -10.81 -18.52
C LEU A 43 19.81 -11.86 -18.02
N ASP A 44 19.42 -13.13 -17.99
CA ASP A 44 20.27 -14.22 -17.51
C ASP A 44 21.48 -14.39 -18.45
N LEU A 45 21.25 -14.46 -19.77
CA LEU A 45 22.31 -14.50 -20.79
C LEU A 45 23.25 -13.28 -20.70
N MET A 46 22.69 -12.08 -20.54
CA MET A 46 23.48 -10.87 -20.38
C MET A 46 24.38 -10.96 -19.14
N ARG A 47 23.85 -11.40 -18.00
CA ARG A 47 24.59 -11.53 -16.73
C ARG A 47 25.70 -12.58 -16.78
N GLU A 48 25.50 -13.65 -17.55
CA GLU A 48 26.49 -14.71 -17.74
C GLU A 48 27.67 -14.27 -18.61
N SER A 49 27.46 -13.27 -19.48
CA SER A 49 28.44 -12.80 -20.46
C SER A 49 29.73 -12.23 -19.85
N LYS A 50 30.85 -12.39 -20.60
CA LYS A 50 32.14 -11.76 -20.26
C LYS A 50 32.03 -10.23 -20.26
N MET A 51 31.28 -9.65 -21.21
CA MET A 51 31.06 -8.20 -21.31
C MET A 51 30.42 -7.63 -20.04
N PHE A 52 29.38 -8.27 -19.52
CA PHE A 52 28.71 -7.81 -18.30
C PHE A 52 29.62 -7.93 -17.07
N ARG A 53 30.42 -9.00 -16.98
CA ARG A 53 31.41 -9.15 -15.89
C ARG A 53 32.48 -8.06 -15.96
N ALA A 54 32.96 -7.71 -17.15
CA ALA A 54 33.90 -6.60 -17.35
C ALA A 54 33.28 -5.26 -16.91
N ALA A 55 32.08 -4.92 -17.43
CA ALA A 55 31.35 -3.71 -17.05
C ALA A 55 31.06 -3.62 -15.54
N ARG A 56 30.90 -4.75 -14.85
CA ARG A 56 30.69 -4.78 -13.40
C ARG A 56 31.96 -4.49 -12.61
N LYS A 57 33.14 -4.83 -13.14
CA LYS A 57 34.45 -4.56 -12.51
C LYS A 57 34.88 -3.10 -12.68
N THR A 58 34.44 -2.42 -13.74
CA THR A 58 34.72 -0.99 -13.95
C THR A 58 34.13 -0.14 -12.81
N PRO A 59 34.88 0.84 -12.27
CA PRO A 59 34.36 1.81 -11.30
C PRO A 59 33.16 2.60 -11.84
N LYS A 60 32.36 3.21 -10.96
CA LYS A 60 31.21 4.03 -11.39
C LYS A 60 31.70 5.25 -12.20
N SER A 61 31.52 5.20 -13.51
CA SER A 61 31.94 6.24 -14.46
C SER A 61 31.00 6.30 -15.66
N LYS A 62 31.14 7.32 -16.52
CA LYS A 62 30.44 7.40 -17.81
C LYS A 62 30.77 6.20 -18.70
N GLU A 63 32.02 5.75 -18.69
CA GLU A 63 32.49 4.56 -19.40
C GLU A 63 31.76 3.29 -18.95
N ARG A 64 31.62 3.08 -17.63
CA ARG A 64 30.84 1.95 -17.10
C ARG A 64 29.40 1.95 -17.60
N THR A 65 28.78 3.13 -17.67
CA THR A 65 27.42 3.28 -18.22
C THR A 65 27.37 2.91 -19.70
N ALA A 66 28.36 3.32 -20.48
CA ALA A 66 28.48 2.95 -21.90
C ALA A 66 28.61 1.42 -22.07
N LEU A 67 29.47 0.76 -21.29
CA LEU A 67 29.64 -0.70 -21.32
C LEU A 67 28.35 -1.46 -20.99
N PHE A 68 27.59 -1.01 -19.99
CA PHE A 68 26.27 -1.61 -19.70
C PHE A 68 25.25 -1.36 -20.79
N ASN A 69 25.26 -0.19 -21.43
CA ASN A 69 24.39 0.09 -22.57
C ASN A 69 24.73 -0.81 -23.75
N GLU A 70 26.01 -1.03 -24.04
CA GLU A 70 26.46 -1.97 -25.06
C GLU A 70 26.02 -3.41 -24.75
N CYS A 71 26.16 -3.86 -23.49
CA CYS A 71 25.62 -5.15 -23.05
C CYS A 71 24.11 -5.24 -23.30
N ASN A 72 23.33 -4.23 -22.91
CA ASN A 72 21.90 -4.21 -23.15
C ASN A 72 21.55 -4.28 -24.64
N ASN A 73 22.33 -3.62 -25.50
CA ASN A 73 22.18 -3.69 -26.96
C ASN A 73 22.45 -5.11 -27.47
N ARG A 74 23.59 -5.70 -27.10
CA ARG A 74 24.04 -7.01 -27.59
C ARG A 74 23.07 -8.15 -27.25
N PHE A 75 22.43 -8.08 -26.08
CA PHE A 75 21.50 -9.11 -25.60
C PHE A 75 20.02 -8.73 -25.78
N ASP A 76 19.73 -7.64 -26.51
CA ASP A 76 18.37 -7.16 -26.72
C ASP A 76 17.57 -6.96 -25.42
N PHE A 77 18.26 -6.60 -24.33
CA PHE A 77 17.64 -6.31 -23.04
C PHE A 77 17.12 -4.87 -23.01
N LYS A 78 16.18 -4.58 -23.90
CA LYS A 78 15.51 -3.28 -24.05
C LYS A 78 14.01 -3.44 -24.17
N GLU A 79 13.29 -2.42 -23.75
CA GLU A 79 11.83 -2.38 -23.82
C GLU A 79 11.32 -2.55 -25.26
N TYR A 80 11.89 -1.80 -26.21
CA TYR A 80 11.51 -1.90 -27.63
C TYR A 80 11.78 -3.29 -28.24
N SER A 81 12.90 -3.94 -27.89
CA SER A 81 13.18 -5.31 -28.35
C SER A 81 12.16 -6.33 -27.80
N ILE A 82 11.59 -6.08 -26.62
CA ILE A 82 10.50 -6.91 -26.07
C ILE A 82 9.14 -6.56 -26.70
N HIS A 83 8.92 -5.32 -27.13
CA HIS A 83 7.74 -4.96 -27.94
C HIS A 83 7.73 -5.70 -29.28
N ALA A 84 8.88 -5.75 -29.98
CA ALA A 84 9.01 -6.49 -31.24
C ALA A 84 8.72 -7.99 -31.04
N PHE A 85 9.27 -8.60 -29.99
CA PHE A 85 8.98 -9.98 -29.61
C PHE A 85 7.48 -10.19 -29.33
N ALA A 86 6.84 -9.28 -28.59
CA ALA A 86 5.42 -9.36 -28.27
C ALA A 86 4.54 -9.30 -29.53
N ALA A 87 4.84 -8.37 -30.45
CA ALA A 87 4.12 -8.24 -31.71
C ALA A 87 4.25 -9.50 -32.58
N LYS A 88 5.47 -10.05 -32.72
CA LYS A 88 5.72 -11.31 -33.44
C LYS A 88 4.96 -12.48 -32.81
N THR A 89 4.96 -12.57 -31.48
CA THR A 89 4.24 -13.63 -30.73
C THR A 89 2.75 -13.55 -31.00
N CYS A 90 2.15 -12.35 -30.90
CA CYS A 90 0.72 -12.16 -31.14
C CYS A 90 0.32 -12.42 -32.60
N LYS A 91 1.16 -12.06 -33.58
CA LYS A 91 0.89 -12.36 -35.00
C LYS A 91 0.90 -13.86 -35.30
N ALA A 92 1.68 -14.63 -34.55
CA ALA A 92 1.86 -16.07 -34.77
C ALA A 92 0.81 -16.96 -34.07
N CYS A 93 -0.11 -16.40 -33.28
CA CYS A 93 -1.08 -17.21 -32.54
C CYS A 93 -2.36 -16.43 -32.20
N TRP A 94 -3.33 -17.14 -31.63
CA TRP A 94 -4.67 -16.66 -31.23
C TRP A 94 -4.68 -15.39 -30.34
N LEU A 95 -3.55 -15.00 -29.74
CA LEU A 95 -3.46 -13.77 -28.94
C LEU A 95 -3.72 -12.51 -29.78
N GLY A 96 -3.34 -12.52 -31.06
CA GLY A 96 -3.54 -11.39 -31.98
C GLY A 96 -5.01 -11.08 -32.25
N ASP A 97 -5.88 -12.09 -32.21
CA ASP A 97 -7.31 -11.96 -32.46
C ASP A 97 -8.05 -11.21 -31.34
N HIS A 98 -7.40 -11.06 -30.19
CA HIS A 98 -8.00 -10.51 -28.98
C HIS A 98 -7.35 -9.21 -28.50
N LEU A 99 -6.10 -8.94 -28.87
CA LEU A 99 -5.32 -7.81 -28.38
C LEU A 99 -4.93 -6.87 -29.52
N ASP A 100 -5.20 -5.58 -29.35
CA ASP A 100 -4.71 -4.54 -30.25
C ASP A 100 -3.23 -4.22 -30.00
N ALA A 101 -2.57 -3.59 -30.98
CA ALA A 101 -1.14 -3.27 -30.92
C ALA A 101 -0.74 -2.46 -29.68
N PHE A 102 -1.59 -1.56 -29.18
CA PHE A 102 -1.27 -0.74 -28.00
C PHE A 102 -1.38 -1.53 -26.71
N THR A 103 -2.39 -2.39 -26.56
CA THR A 103 -2.47 -3.28 -25.40
C THR A 103 -1.35 -4.33 -25.39
N ILE A 104 -0.90 -4.81 -26.56
CA ILE A 104 0.28 -5.69 -26.72
C ILE A 104 1.54 -4.98 -26.18
N GLN A 105 1.85 -3.79 -26.70
CA GLN A 105 3.03 -3.01 -26.27
C GLN A 105 3.01 -2.72 -24.77
N LYS A 106 1.86 -2.28 -24.23
CA LYS A 106 1.73 -1.95 -22.80
C LYS A 106 1.86 -3.17 -21.90
N THR A 107 1.35 -4.33 -22.34
CA THR A 107 1.53 -5.61 -21.64
C THR A 107 3.00 -6.03 -21.63
N ALA A 108 3.70 -5.87 -22.76
CA ALA A 108 5.13 -6.12 -22.90
C ALA A 108 5.97 -5.19 -22.00
N SER A 109 5.69 -3.87 -22.01
CA SER A 109 6.28 -2.89 -21.10
C SER A 109 6.10 -3.28 -19.64
N ARG A 110 4.89 -3.71 -19.25
CA ARG A 110 4.60 -4.13 -17.88
C ARG A 110 5.47 -5.31 -17.44
N ALA A 111 5.70 -6.28 -18.34
CA ALA A 111 6.56 -7.43 -18.07
C ALA A 111 8.03 -7.02 -17.98
N PHE A 112 8.54 -6.27 -18.96
CA PHE A 112 9.92 -5.81 -19.01
C PHE A 112 10.28 -4.95 -17.79
N ASN A 113 9.44 -3.98 -17.42
CA ASN A 113 9.66 -3.13 -16.26
C ASN A 113 9.77 -3.93 -14.95
N ALA A 114 9.03 -5.04 -14.82
CA ALA A 114 9.16 -5.92 -13.66
C ALA A 114 10.52 -6.63 -13.61
N VAL A 115 11.08 -7.00 -14.77
CA VAL A 115 12.42 -7.58 -14.88
C VAL A 115 13.50 -6.52 -14.69
N LYS A 116 13.30 -5.31 -15.21
CA LYS A 116 14.20 -4.17 -15.04
C LYS A 116 14.39 -3.81 -13.56
N GLU A 117 13.30 -3.71 -12.79
CA GLU A 117 13.36 -3.49 -11.35
C GLU A 117 14.12 -4.59 -10.59
N TYR A 118 14.00 -5.84 -11.05
CA TYR A 118 14.78 -6.95 -10.53
C TYR A 118 16.25 -6.89 -10.96
N ALA A 119 16.52 -6.46 -12.19
CA ALA A 119 17.88 -6.32 -12.73
C ALA A 119 18.71 -5.33 -11.89
N PHE A 120 18.10 -4.20 -11.51
CA PHE A 120 18.72 -3.15 -10.70
C PHE A 120 18.67 -3.39 -9.18
N GLY A 121 18.12 -4.51 -8.72
CA GLY A 121 17.99 -4.82 -7.29
C GLY A 121 16.96 -3.97 -6.55
N GLY A 122 16.12 -3.21 -7.27
CA GLY A 122 15.04 -2.42 -6.68
C GLY A 122 13.90 -3.29 -6.13
N ARG A 123 13.65 -4.46 -6.75
CA ARG A 123 12.62 -5.42 -6.32
C ARG A 123 13.10 -6.87 -6.45
N GLY A 124 12.41 -7.77 -5.75
CA GLY A 124 12.63 -9.21 -5.88
C GLY A 124 12.22 -9.73 -7.26
N ARG A 125 12.69 -10.95 -7.59
CA ARG A 125 12.43 -11.60 -8.89
C ARG A 125 10.93 -11.64 -9.22
N PRO A 126 10.50 -11.14 -10.40
CA PRO A 126 9.10 -11.14 -10.77
C PRO A 126 8.53 -12.56 -10.92
N ARG A 127 7.23 -12.70 -10.67
CA ARG A 127 6.50 -13.97 -10.75
C ARG A 127 5.58 -13.99 -11.95
N PHE A 128 5.49 -15.17 -12.59
CA PHE A 128 4.48 -15.45 -13.62
C PHE A 128 3.07 -15.33 -13.06
N LYS A 129 2.15 -14.87 -13.90
CA LYS A 129 0.73 -14.68 -13.58
C LYS A 129 -0.03 -15.96 -13.86
N ARG A 130 -0.65 -16.52 -12.82
CA ARG A 130 -1.56 -17.66 -12.93
C ARG A 130 -2.90 -17.23 -13.53
N TYR A 131 -3.68 -18.18 -14.01
CA TYR A 131 -5.05 -17.92 -14.46
C TYR A 131 -5.84 -17.14 -13.39
N GLY A 132 -6.56 -16.10 -13.82
CA GLY A 132 -7.32 -15.20 -12.93
C GLY A 132 -6.49 -14.18 -12.13
N TRP A 133 -5.15 -14.16 -12.23
CA TRP A 133 -4.30 -13.18 -11.51
C TRP A 133 -4.02 -11.90 -12.32
N PHE A 134 -4.36 -11.90 -13.61
CA PHE A 134 -4.21 -10.74 -14.48
C PHE A 134 -5.55 -10.01 -14.55
N THR A 135 -5.73 -9.02 -13.67
CA THR A 135 -7.03 -8.36 -13.43
C THR A 135 -7.12 -6.96 -14.04
N SER A 136 -6.13 -6.55 -14.83
CA SER A 136 -6.15 -5.25 -15.48
C SER A 136 -5.37 -5.25 -16.78
N ILE A 137 -5.89 -4.53 -17.77
CA ILE A 137 -5.24 -4.27 -19.06
C ILE A 137 -5.39 -2.79 -19.41
N GLU A 138 -4.38 -2.19 -20.02
CA GLU A 138 -4.36 -0.76 -20.32
C GLU A 138 -3.98 -0.51 -21.77
N GLY A 139 -4.57 0.53 -22.35
CA GLY A 139 -4.18 1.08 -23.64
C GLY A 139 -3.02 2.06 -23.50
N LYS A 140 -2.60 2.61 -24.65
CA LYS A 140 -1.53 3.61 -24.75
C LYS A 140 -2.05 5.02 -25.04
N SER A 141 -3.23 5.12 -25.65
CA SER A 141 -3.87 6.40 -26.00
C SER A 141 -5.41 6.24 -25.99
N ASN A 142 -6.13 7.35 -26.17
CA ASN A 142 -7.58 7.37 -26.42
C ASN A 142 -7.95 7.41 -27.93
N ALA A 143 -6.94 7.33 -28.82
CA ALA A 143 -7.13 7.37 -30.27
C ALA A 143 -7.36 5.97 -30.87
N SER A 144 -6.64 4.96 -30.36
CA SER A 144 -6.71 3.57 -30.83
C SER A 144 -6.65 2.57 -29.66
N GLY A 145 -7.11 1.34 -29.92
CA GLY A 145 -7.24 0.27 -28.92
C GLY A 145 -8.46 0.46 -28.01
N ILE A 146 -8.24 0.51 -26.70
CA ILE A 146 -9.29 0.79 -25.71
C ILE A 146 -9.59 2.29 -25.71
N ARG A 147 -10.80 2.68 -26.12
CA ARG A 147 -11.20 4.08 -26.36
C ARG A 147 -12.43 4.48 -25.53
N TRP A 148 -12.51 5.77 -25.21
CA TRP A 148 -13.64 6.41 -24.55
C TRP A 148 -14.43 7.26 -25.54
N ARG A 149 -15.72 6.98 -25.76
CA ARG A 149 -16.60 7.78 -26.63
C ARG A 149 -17.99 7.88 -26.02
N LYS A 150 -18.55 9.09 -25.91
CA LYS A 150 -19.93 9.35 -25.44
C LYS A 150 -20.30 8.58 -24.16
N GLY A 151 -19.39 8.50 -23.19
CA GLY A 151 -19.63 7.80 -21.91
C GLY A 151 -19.45 6.28 -21.95
N ARG A 152 -18.96 5.72 -23.06
CA ARG A 152 -18.85 4.29 -23.33
C ARG A 152 -17.41 3.88 -23.62
N VAL A 153 -17.09 2.63 -23.33
CA VAL A 153 -15.80 2.02 -23.66
C VAL A 153 -15.93 1.22 -24.94
N LEU A 154 -15.13 1.59 -25.93
CA LEU A 154 -15.00 0.86 -27.20
C LEU A 154 -13.69 0.08 -27.24
N TRP A 155 -13.74 -1.22 -27.57
CA TRP A 155 -12.53 -2.03 -27.75
C TRP A 155 -12.78 -3.25 -28.63
N ASN A 156 -12.14 -3.33 -29.81
CA ASN A 156 -12.22 -4.48 -30.73
C ASN A 156 -13.65 -5.04 -30.88
N GLY A 157 -14.61 -4.19 -31.26
CA GLY A 157 -16.02 -4.57 -31.42
C GLY A 157 -16.87 -4.56 -30.14
N LEU A 158 -16.29 -4.49 -28.94
CA LEU A 158 -17.06 -4.25 -27.72
C LEU A 158 -17.46 -2.78 -27.62
N ASP A 159 -18.70 -2.54 -27.19
CA ASP A 159 -19.24 -1.24 -26.85
C ASP A 159 -20.00 -1.28 -25.52
N ILE A 160 -19.34 -0.89 -24.44
CA ILE A 160 -19.82 -1.10 -23.06
C ILE A 160 -20.18 0.24 -22.40
N ALA A 161 -21.40 0.34 -21.89
CA ALA A 161 -21.87 1.52 -21.17
C ALA A 161 -21.22 1.66 -19.79
N SER A 162 -21.08 2.90 -19.32
CA SER A 162 -20.61 3.21 -17.97
C SER A 162 -21.79 3.52 -17.04
N ARG A 163 -21.63 3.21 -15.75
CA ARG A 163 -22.59 3.56 -14.71
C ARG A 163 -22.12 4.83 -13.99
N PHE A 164 -22.75 5.95 -14.31
CA PHE A 164 -22.46 7.26 -13.75
C PHE A 164 -23.10 7.48 -12.37
N ASP A 165 -22.47 8.33 -11.55
CA ASP A 165 -23.04 8.88 -10.33
C ASP A 165 -23.85 10.14 -10.67
N LEU A 166 -25.13 9.96 -11.02
CA LEU A 166 -26.01 11.07 -11.42
C LEU A 166 -26.21 12.14 -10.33
N LYS A 167 -25.93 11.80 -9.06
CA LYS A 167 -26.02 12.78 -7.97
C LYS A 167 -24.84 13.73 -7.96
N ASP A 168 -23.65 13.24 -8.35
CA ASP A 168 -22.33 13.88 -8.27
C ASP A 168 -22.25 15.04 -7.28
N LYS A 169 -22.53 14.76 -5.99
CA LYS A 169 -22.77 15.78 -4.95
C LYS A 169 -21.65 16.82 -4.83
N HIS A 170 -20.45 16.46 -5.28
CA HIS A 170 -19.25 17.28 -5.17
C HIS A 170 -18.61 17.62 -6.52
N GLY A 171 -19.30 17.41 -7.65
CA GLY A 171 -18.79 17.73 -8.99
C GLY A 171 -17.52 16.96 -9.39
N VAL A 172 -17.23 15.83 -8.74
CA VAL A 172 -15.98 15.09 -8.95
C VAL A 172 -15.99 14.36 -10.27
N GLU A 173 -17.12 13.73 -10.60
CA GLU A 173 -17.27 13.00 -11.86
C GLU A 173 -17.41 13.97 -13.04
N ALA A 174 -18.18 15.04 -12.89
CA ALA A 174 -18.30 16.10 -13.89
C ALA A 174 -16.93 16.71 -14.24
N HIS A 175 -16.15 17.12 -13.23
CA HIS A 175 -14.78 17.61 -13.43
C HIS A 175 -13.91 16.59 -14.17
N ALA A 176 -13.94 15.33 -13.73
CA ALA A 176 -13.15 14.28 -14.37
C ALA A 176 -13.52 14.09 -15.85
N LEU A 177 -14.82 14.13 -16.19
CA LEU A 177 -15.32 13.96 -17.54
C LEU A 177 -15.06 15.18 -18.44
N SER A 178 -14.87 16.37 -17.87
CA SER A 178 -14.41 17.56 -18.62
C SER A 178 -12.92 17.52 -18.98
N CYS A 179 -12.12 16.70 -18.31
CA CYS A 179 -10.68 16.61 -18.57
C CYS A 179 -10.38 15.71 -19.78
N ARG A 180 -9.28 16.02 -20.48
CA ARG A 180 -8.81 15.20 -21.61
C ARG A 180 -8.39 13.80 -21.14
N VAL A 181 -8.96 12.78 -21.78
CA VAL A 181 -8.56 11.38 -21.58
C VAL A 181 -7.25 11.09 -22.31
N LYS A 182 -6.21 10.72 -21.58
CA LYS A 182 -4.92 10.28 -22.13
C LYS A 182 -5.03 8.85 -22.64
N TYR A 183 -5.45 7.94 -21.78
CA TYR A 183 -5.68 6.53 -22.10
C TYR A 183 -6.60 5.87 -21.08
N LEU A 184 -7.06 4.65 -21.39
CA LEU A 184 -7.96 3.88 -20.55
C LEU A 184 -7.25 2.65 -19.97
N ARG A 185 -7.69 2.24 -18.77
CA ARG A 185 -7.37 0.93 -18.20
C ARG A 185 -8.65 0.23 -17.74
N LEU A 186 -8.85 -1.01 -18.21
CA LEU A 186 -9.92 -1.87 -17.74
C LEU A 186 -9.46 -2.67 -16.53
N ILE A 187 -10.34 -2.80 -15.54
CA ILE A 187 -10.06 -3.53 -14.29
C ILE A 187 -11.22 -4.48 -13.96
N LYS A 188 -10.86 -5.74 -13.72
CA LYS A 188 -11.74 -6.78 -13.19
C LYS A 188 -11.60 -6.86 -11.67
N ARG A 189 -12.71 -6.81 -10.94
CA ARG A 189 -12.76 -7.05 -9.49
C ARG A 189 -13.86 -8.04 -9.15
N THR A 190 -13.69 -8.75 -8.03
CA THR A 190 -14.78 -9.55 -7.46
C THR A 190 -15.34 -8.82 -6.24
N ILE A 191 -16.62 -8.48 -6.26
CA ILE A 191 -17.33 -7.76 -5.20
C ILE A 191 -18.57 -8.56 -4.82
N LYS A 192 -18.70 -8.90 -3.53
CA LYS A 192 -19.82 -9.73 -3.03
C LYS A 192 -19.98 -11.06 -3.81
N GLY A 193 -18.86 -11.61 -4.28
CA GLY A 193 -18.83 -12.86 -5.05
C GLY A 193 -19.19 -12.73 -6.54
N LYS A 194 -19.58 -11.53 -7.01
CA LYS A 194 -19.85 -11.23 -8.42
C LYS A 194 -18.64 -10.58 -9.08
N ILE A 195 -18.42 -10.85 -10.36
CA ILE A 195 -17.44 -10.13 -11.16
C ILE A 195 -18.01 -8.74 -11.44
N CYS A 196 -17.16 -7.72 -11.35
CA CYS A 196 -17.50 -6.34 -11.65
C CYS A 196 -16.36 -5.72 -12.44
N TRP A 197 -16.71 -5.08 -13.54
CA TRP A 197 -15.77 -4.39 -14.41
C TRP A 197 -15.80 -2.88 -14.17
N PHE A 198 -14.63 -2.28 -14.27
CA PHE A 198 -14.43 -0.85 -14.10
C PHE A 198 -13.52 -0.35 -15.22
N VAL A 199 -13.79 0.87 -15.68
CA VAL A 199 -12.85 1.64 -16.50
C VAL A 199 -12.17 2.67 -15.61
N GLN A 200 -10.85 2.75 -15.71
CA GLN A 200 -10.06 3.85 -15.20
C GLN A 200 -9.73 4.78 -16.37
N LEU A 201 -10.29 5.98 -16.35
CA LEU A 201 -9.89 7.08 -17.21
C LEU A 201 -8.62 7.69 -16.63
N VAL A 202 -7.53 7.61 -17.37
CA VAL A 202 -6.29 8.30 -17.02
C VAL A 202 -6.33 9.66 -17.71
N LEU A 203 -6.53 10.69 -16.90
CA LEU A 203 -6.90 12.04 -17.32
C LEU A 203 -5.73 13.00 -17.15
N GLU A 204 -5.64 13.98 -18.03
CA GLU A 204 -4.70 15.08 -17.94
C GLU A 204 -5.13 16.11 -16.89
N GLY A 205 -4.16 16.65 -16.14
CA GLY A 205 -4.37 17.70 -15.14
C GLY A 205 -4.44 17.20 -13.70
N LYS A 206 -5.14 17.95 -12.84
CA LYS A 206 -5.31 17.68 -11.40
C LYS A 206 -6.72 17.17 -11.08
N PRO A 207 -6.86 16.29 -10.06
CA PRO A 207 -8.17 15.85 -9.61
C PRO A 207 -8.93 17.00 -8.94
N HIS A 208 -10.27 16.94 -8.98
CA HIS A 208 -11.13 17.93 -8.32
C HIS A 208 -10.85 18.03 -6.82
N GLN A 209 -10.61 19.24 -6.34
CA GLN A 209 -10.44 19.52 -4.92
C GLN A 209 -11.79 19.94 -4.31
N LYS A 210 -12.33 19.06 -3.45
CA LYS A 210 -13.57 19.35 -2.72
C LYS A 210 -13.35 20.54 -1.77
N ARG A 211 -14.31 21.48 -1.71
CA ARG A 211 -14.28 22.64 -0.80
C ARG A 211 -13.94 22.28 0.65
N LYS A 212 -14.47 21.18 1.18
CA LYS A 212 -14.17 20.71 2.56
C LYS A 212 -12.71 20.26 2.81
N ASN A 213 -11.92 20.11 1.75
CA ASN A 213 -10.52 19.67 1.80
C ASN A 213 -9.62 20.81 1.32
N GLU A 214 -9.72 21.97 1.95
CA GLU A 214 -8.77 23.07 1.75
C GLU A 214 -7.37 22.64 2.16
N LEU A 215 -6.38 23.17 1.45
CA LEU A 215 -4.96 22.90 1.71
C LEU A 215 -4.40 24.05 2.54
N SER A 216 -3.51 23.73 3.47
CA SER A 216 -2.69 24.74 4.15
C SER A 216 -1.26 24.70 3.62
N GLU A 217 -0.66 25.86 3.42
CA GLU A 217 0.76 26.04 3.09
C GLU A 217 1.70 25.69 4.26
N ASP A 218 1.13 25.55 5.46
CA ASP A 218 1.85 25.30 6.70
C ASP A 218 2.66 23.98 6.70
N ILE A 219 3.55 23.90 7.69
CA ILE A 219 4.26 22.68 8.04
C ILE A 219 3.47 21.90 9.10
N CYS A 220 3.33 20.59 8.87
CA CYS A 220 2.76 19.65 9.83
C CYS A 220 3.79 18.61 10.26
N GLY A 221 3.99 18.47 11.57
CA GLY A 221 4.81 17.40 12.14
C GLY A 221 3.99 16.16 12.46
N LEU A 222 4.54 14.97 12.19
CA LEU A 222 3.91 13.68 12.48
C LEU A 222 4.84 12.78 13.30
N ASP A 223 4.28 12.13 14.31
CA ASP A 223 4.88 10.95 14.96
C ASP A 223 4.00 9.72 14.72
N ILE A 224 4.61 8.67 14.18
CA ILE A 224 3.91 7.50 13.64
C ILE A 224 4.29 6.27 14.46
N GLY A 225 3.31 5.77 15.21
CA GLY A 225 3.37 4.47 15.86
C GLY A 225 2.87 3.32 14.96
N PRO A 226 2.97 2.07 15.42
CA PRO A 226 2.46 0.89 14.69
C PRO A 226 0.94 0.91 14.46
N SER A 227 0.20 1.58 15.34
CA SER A 227 -1.27 1.65 15.33
C SER A 227 -1.81 3.08 15.42
N THR A 228 -0.99 4.05 15.79
CA THR A 228 -1.42 5.39 16.17
C THR A 228 -0.57 6.45 15.49
N ILE A 229 -1.11 7.66 15.42
CA ILE A 229 -0.42 8.81 14.85
C ILE A 229 -0.71 10.04 15.70
N ALA A 230 0.33 10.78 15.99
CA ALA A 230 0.25 12.14 16.49
C ALA A 230 0.53 13.12 15.34
N ILE A 231 -0.27 14.17 15.27
CA ILE A 231 -0.28 15.16 14.20
C ILE A 231 -0.26 16.53 14.88
N VAL A 232 0.70 17.37 14.53
CA VAL A 232 0.80 18.73 15.06
C VAL A 232 1.00 19.71 13.91
N GLY A 233 0.00 20.54 13.65
CA GLY A 233 0.09 21.69 12.75
C GLY A 233 0.11 23.00 13.53
N THR A 234 0.07 24.14 12.82
CA THR A 234 0.06 25.46 13.46
C THR A 234 -1.22 25.74 14.26
N LYS A 235 -2.37 25.25 13.79
CA LYS A 235 -3.69 25.59 14.37
C LYS A 235 -4.35 24.47 15.17
N ASN A 236 -3.85 23.23 15.08
CA ASN A 236 -4.50 22.07 15.71
C ASN A 236 -3.51 20.93 15.94
N ALA A 237 -3.78 20.12 16.95
CA ALA A 237 -3.09 18.87 17.22
C ALA A 237 -4.10 17.72 17.35
N VAL A 238 -3.69 16.52 16.92
CA VAL A 238 -4.54 15.33 16.92
C VAL A 238 -3.70 14.11 17.29
N LEU A 239 -4.18 13.33 18.25
CA LEU A 239 -3.68 12.00 18.54
C LEU A 239 -4.80 11.01 18.22
N THR A 240 -4.55 10.10 17.27
CA THR A 240 -5.59 9.16 16.80
C THR A 240 -5.03 7.79 16.45
N GLN A 241 -5.93 6.80 16.39
CA GLN A 241 -5.62 5.46 15.90
C GLN A 241 -5.79 5.40 14.39
N PHE A 242 -4.89 4.73 13.69
CA PHE A 242 -5.07 4.44 12.28
C PHE A 242 -6.27 3.52 12.07
N CYS A 243 -7.09 3.85 11.08
CA CYS A 243 -8.16 3.00 10.60
C CYS A 243 -9.06 2.43 11.71
N ASP A 244 -9.55 3.26 12.63
CA ASP A 244 -10.32 2.82 13.80
C ASP A 244 -11.65 2.11 13.46
N GLU A 245 -12.25 2.37 12.29
CA GLU A 245 -13.43 1.64 11.77
C GLU A 245 -13.08 0.18 11.37
N VAL A 246 -11.79 -0.14 11.18
CA VAL A 246 -11.35 -1.49 10.80
C VAL A 246 -11.35 -2.41 12.02
N VAL A 247 -12.48 -3.08 12.23
CA VAL A 247 -12.61 -4.17 13.20
C VAL A 247 -12.30 -5.50 12.53
N GLN A 248 -11.17 -6.10 12.88
CA GLN A 248 -10.73 -7.37 12.29
C GLN A 248 -11.51 -8.55 12.90
N PRO A 249 -12.30 -9.32 12.11
CA PRO A 249 -13.10 -10.43 12.62
C PRO A 249 -12.25 -11.71 12.77
N TRP A 250 -11.29 -11.65 13.71
CA TRP A 250 -10.29 -12.71 13.93
C TRP A 250 -10.92 -14.09 14.15
N LYS A 251 -11.93 -14.19 15.02
CA LYS A 251 -12.60 -15.44 15.37
C LYS A 251 -13.28 -16.06 14.14
N GLU A 252 -14.01 -15.25 13.37
CA GLU A 252 -14.74 -15.71 12.18
C GLU A 252 -13.80 -16.19 11.07
N ILE A 253 -12.77 -15.39 10.74
CA ILE A 253 -11.77 -15.75 9.72
C ILE A 253 -11.06 -17.04 10.12
N ARG A 254 -10.65 -17.17 11.39
CA ARG A 254 -9.98 -18.36 11.91
C ARG A 254 -10.88 -19.61 11.79
N ARG A 255 -12.16 -19.51 12.16
CA ARG A 255 -13.13 -20.61 12.02
C ARG A 255 -13.26 -21.05 10.56
N LYS A 256 -13.41 -20.10 9.63
CA LYS A 256 -13.50 -20.39 8.19
C LYS A 256 -12.21 -21.01 7.64
N GLN A 257 -11.04 -20.52 8.03
CA GLN A 257 -9.74 -21.06 7.61
C GLN A 257 -9.50 -22.48 8.14
N ARG A 258 -9.83 -22.77 9.41
CA ARG A 258 -9.75 -24.14 9.96
C ARG A 258 -10.69 -25.10 9.23
N ALA A 259 -11.91 -24.66 8.92
CA ALA A 259 -12.85 -25.47 8.14
C ALA A 259 -12.38 -25.70 6.69
N GLN A 260 -11.68 -24.72 6.09
CA GLN A 260 -11.01 -24.91 4.80
C GLN A 260 -9.86 -25.92 4.90
N ASP A 261 -9.04 -25.85 5.94
CA ASP A 261 -7.92 -26.77 6.14
C ASP A 261 -8.40 -28.22 6.29
N ARG A 262 -9.40 -28.46 7.16
CA ARG A 262 -10.02 -29.79 7.31
C ARG A 262 -10.61 -30.32 6.00
N SER A 263 -11.35 -29.48 5.28
CA SER A 263 -11.91 -29.89 3.99
C SER A 263 -10.82 -30.17 2.96
N ARG A 264 -9.69 -29.45 2.99
CA ARG A 264 -8.57 -29.68 2.07
C ARG A 264 -7.87 -31.00 2.38
N ARG A 265 -7.64 -31.31 3.66
CA ARG A 265 -7.08 -32.59 4.11
C ARG A 265 -7.96 -33.77 3.72
N ALA A 266 -9.25 -33.72 4.08
CA ALA A 266 -10.20 -34.79 3.79
C ALA A 266 -10.37 -35.05 2.27
N SER A 267 -10.34 -34.01 1.44
CA SER A 267 -10.46 -34.16 -0.02
C SER A 267 -9.15 -34.51 -0.72
N ASN A 268 -8.02 -34.56 -0.03
CA ASN A 268 -6.70 -34.80 -0.61
C ASN A 268 -5.77 -35.56 0.36
N PRO A 269 -6.15 -36.73 0.89
CA PRO A 269 -5.34 -37.44 1.89
C PRO A 269 -3.93 -37.73 1.37
N ASP A 270 -3.80 -38.13 0.10
CA ASP A 270 -2.52 -38.53 -0.51
C ASP A 270 -1.49 -37.41 -0.61
N ASN A 271 -1.92 -36.14 -0.47
CA ASN A 271 -1.03 -34.97 -0.49
C ASN A 271 -0.32 -34.71 0.84
N TYR A 272 -0.61 -35.48 1.89
CA TYR A 272 -0.07 -35.30 3.23
C TYR A 272 0.76 -36.52 3.64
N ASN A 273 1.80 -36.26 4.42
CA ASN A 273 2.56 -37.27 5.15
C ASN A 273 1.78 -37.72 6.39
N GLU A 274 2.20 -38.82 7.01
CA GLU A 274 1.62 -39.33 8.26
C GLU A 274 1.67 -38.30 9.41
N ASP A 275 2.74 -37.50 9.47
CA ASP A 275 2.90 -36.39 10.43
C ASP A 275 1.97 -35.18 10.15
N GLY A 276 1.12 -35.26 9.11
CA GLY A 276 0.18 -34.22 8.71
C GLY A 276 0.82 -33.02 8.00
N THR A 277 2.13 -33.07 7.72
CA THR A 277 2.79 -32.11 6.82
C THR A 277 2.41 -32.38 5.38
N ILE A 278 2.51 -31.36 4.54
CA ILE A 278 2.23 -31.54 3.13
C ILE A 278 3.48 -32.16 2.49
N LYS A 279 3.31 -33.22 1.67
CA LYS A 279 4.37 -33.84 0.85
C LYS A 279 5.14 -32.79 0.05
N LYS A 280 6.31 -33.08 -0.54
CA LYS A 280 7.03 -32.17 -1.46
C LYS A 280 6.60 -32.40 -2.93
N GLY A 281 7.00 -31.54 -3.88
CA GLY A 281 6.67 -31.68 -5.32
C GLY A 281 5.38 -31.02 -5.83
N SER A 282 5.06 -31.20 -7.13
CA SER A 282 3.80 -30.72 -7.74
C SER A 282 2.62 -31.56 -7.26
N ARG A 283 1.50 -30.93 -6.91
CA ARG A 283 0.32 -31.60 -6.35
C ARG A 283 -0.96 -31.06 -6.95
N LYS A 284 -1.87 -31.97 -7.30
CA LYS A 284 -3.24 -31.63 -7.67
C LYS A 284 -4.05 -31.45 -6.39
N TRP A 285 -4.74 -30.31 -6.26
CA TRP A 285 -5.58 -30.01 -5.11
C TRP A 285 -7.05 -30.03 -5.52
N HIS A 286 -7.78 -31.05 -5.09
CA HIS A 286 -9.23 -31.07 -5.14
C HIS A 286 -9.83 -30.14 -4.08
N ARG A 287 -10.66 -29.21 -4.52
CA ARG A 287 -11.31 -28.21 -3.65
C ARG A 287 -12.82 -28.36 -3.79
N SER A 288 -13.47 -28.87 -2.73
CA SER A 288 -14.93 -29.01 -2.67
C SER A 288 -15.67 -27.68 -2.88
N ASN A 289 -16.93 -27.75 -3.29
CA ASN A 289 -17.77 -26.54 -3.43
C ASN A 289 -17.92 -25.78 -2.11
N ARG A 290 -18.00 -26.51 -0.98
CA ARG A 290 -17.98 -25.92 0.37
C ARG A 290 -16.67 -25.18 0.66
N TYR A 291 -15.52 -25.74 0.27
CA TYR A 291 -14.22 -25.06 0.39
C TYR A 291 -14.20 -23.76 -0.42
N LYS A 292 -14.63 -23.80 -1.69
CA LYS A 292 -14.69 -22.64 -2.60
C LYS A 292 -15.63 -21.55 -2.04
N LYS A 293 -16.78 -21.92 -1.49
CA LYS A 293 -17.72 -20.97 -0.83
C LYS A 293 -17.05 -20.23 0.33
N ARG A 294 -16.37 -20.94 1.23
CA ARG A 294 -15.61 -20.31 2.34
C ARG A 294 -14.48 -19.42 1.84
N GLN A 295 -13.82 -19.81 0.74
CA GLN A 295 -12.75 -19.02 0.13
C GLN A 295 -13.27 -17.66 -0.35
N LYS A 296 -14.42 -17.66 -1.04
CA LYS A 296 -15.09 -16.42 -1.48
C LYS A 296 -15.49 -15.55 -0.29
N GLN A 297 -15.99 -16.14 0.79
CA GLN A 297 -16.36 -15.41 2.02
C GLN A 297 -15.13 -14.76 2.70
N ILE A 298 -14.02 -15.48 2.81
CA ILE A 298 -12.77 -14.93 3.36
C ILE A 298 -12.27 -13.78 2.47
N ALA A 299 -12.25 -13.99 1.14
CA ALA A 299 -11.81 -12.97 0.19
C ALA A 299 -12.66 -11.70 0.27
N GLU A 300 -13.99 -11.82 0.36
CA GLU A 300 -14.89 -10.68 0.51
C GLU A 300 -14.66 -9.94 1.84
N CYS A 301 -14.42 -10.66 2.94
CA CYS A 301 -14.05 -10.05 4.21
C CYS A 301 -12.75 -9.24 4.10
N GLN A 302 -11.71 -9.82 3.48
CA GLN A 302 -10.43 -9.14 3.28
C GLN A 302 -10.55 -7.93 2.36
N ARG A 303 -11.39 -8.02 1.32
CA ARG A 303 -11.71 -6.90 0.42
C ARG A 303 -12.35 -5.73 1.18
N LYS A 304 -13.35 -5.99 2.04
CA LYS A 304 -13.99 -4.96 2.88
C LYS A 304 -12.96 -4.28 3.78
N LEU A 305 -12.16 -5.06 4.51
CA LEU A 305 -11.11 -4.53 5.39
C LEU A 305 -10.10 -3.65 4.62
N ALA A 306 -9.67 -4.08 3.44
CA ALA A 306 -8.75 -3.30 2.60
C ALA A 306 -9.38 -2.00 2.07
N ALA A 307 -10.66 -2.05 1.67
CA ALA A 307 -11.39 -0.87 1.20
C ALA A 307 -11.59 0.15 2.33
N THR A 308 -11.98 -0.30 3.53
CA THR A 308 -12.11 0.57 4.71
C THR A 308 -10.78 1.21 5.09
N ARG A 309 -9.67 0.44 5.11
CA ARG A 309 -8.33 1.02 5.33
C ARG A 309 -8.00 2.13 4.33
N LYS A 310 -8.24 1.87 3.03
CA LYS A 310 -7.99 2.86 1.97
C LYS A 310 -8.82 4.13 2.15
N LYS A 311 -10.10 3.99 2.49
CA LYS A 311 -10.99 5.11 2.79
C LYS A 311 -10.43 5.94 3.95
N GLN A 312 -10.19 5.32 5.10
CA GLN A 312 -9.80 6.04 6.31
C GLN A 312 -8.40 6.66 6.21
N HIS A 313 -7.43 5.99 5.57
CA HIS A 313 -6.13 6.61 5.28
C HIS A 313 -6.27 7.80 4.34
N GLY A 314 -7.13 7.69 3.32
CA GLY A 314 -7.42 8.80 2.43
C GLY A 314 -8.03 10.01 3.13
N GLU A 315 -8.98 9.80 4.03
CA GLU A 315 -9.61 10.84 4.85
C GLU A 315 -8.60 11.47 5.82
N LEU A 316 -7.79 10.66 6.49
CA LEU A 316 -6.73 11.13 7.39
C LEU A 316 -5.70 11.98 6.65
N CYS A 317 -5.30 11.56 5.44
CA CYS A 317 -4.39 12.37 4.62
C CYS A 317 -4.99 13.73 4.29
N ASN A 318 -6.27 13.80 3.90
CA ASN A 318 -6.92 15.08 3.59
C ASN A 318 -6.94 15.99 4.83
N LYS A 319 -7.21 15.43 6.01
CA LYS A 319 -7.15 16.17 7.29
C LYS A 319 -5.76 16.69 7.62
N ILE A 320 -4.71 15.93 7.31
CA ILE A 320 -3.33 16.38 7.52
C ILE A 320 -2.98 17.51 6.54
N LEU A 321 -3.34 17.37 5.26
CA LEU A 321 -3.06 18.40 4.25
C LEU A 321 -3.82 19.70 4.50
N SER A 322 -4.98 19.67 5.17
CA SER A 322 -5.65 20.88 5.64
C SER A 322 -4.96 21.55 6.83
N LEU A 323 -4.10 20.83 7.56
CA LEU A 323 -3.27 21.38 8.63
C LEU A 323 -1.91 21.88 8.13
N GLY A 324 -1.39 21.26 7.07
CA GLY A 324 -0.15 21.64 6.41
C GLY A 324 0.24 20.63 5.33
N LYS A 325 0.47 21.11 4.11
CA LYS A 325 0.88 20.28 2.97
C LYS A 325 2.36 19.89 3.01
N ASN A 326 3.15 20.58 3.83
CA ASN A 326 4.57 20.31 4.07
C ASN A 326 4.72 19.43 5.32
N VAL A 327 4.83 18.13 5.12
CA VAL A 327 4.80 17.15 6.21
C VAL A 327 6.22 16.77 6.62
N LYS A 328 6.50 16.77 7.92
CA LYS A 328 7.77 16.31 8.51
C LYS A 328 7.52 15.12 9.43
N THR A 329 8.24 14.03 9.23
CA THR A 329 8.08 12.83 10.08
C THR A 329 9.37 12.01 10.16
N GLU A 330 9.50 11.21 11.21
CA GLU A 330 10.67 10.34 11.38
C GLU A 330 10.76 9.25 10.29
N GLN A 331 11.99 8.97 9.86
CA GLN A 331 12.29 7.86 8.97
C GLN A 331 12.22 6.54 9.75
N LEU A 332 11.07 5.86 9.64
CA LEU A 332 10.80 4.60 10.34
C LEU A 332 11.09 3.36 9.48
N SER A 333 11.49 2.27 10.14
CA SER A 333 11.59 0.96 9.51
C SER A 333 10.27 0.20 9.61
N TYR A 334 9.44 0.28 8.57
CA TYR A 334 8.18 -0.47 8.51
C TYR A 334 8.38 -2.00 8.50
N LYS A 335 9.57 -2.47 8.08
CA LYS A 335 9.97 -3.88 8.24
C LYS A 335 10.12 -4.24 9.72
N SER A 336 10.72 -3.37 10.53
CA SER A 336 10.81 -3.55 11.98
C SER A 336 9.42 -3.53 12.62
N PHE A 337 8.55 -2.59 12.20
CA PHE A 337 7.17 -2.55 12.67
C PHE A 337 6.43 -3.86 12.37
N GLN A 338 6.59 -4.41 11.16
CA GLN A 338 5.95 -5.68 10.79
C GLN A 338 6.46 -6.86 11.64
N LYS A 339 7.76 -6.90 11.97
CA LYS A 339 8.34 -7.96 12.82
C LYS A 339 7.86 -7.87 14.26
N ASN A 340 7.85 -6.67 14.84
CA ASN A 340 7.57 -6.47 16.27
C ASN A 340 6.08 -6.29 16.57
N TYR A 341 5.30 -5.79 15.61
CA TYR A 341 3.89 -5.42 15.77
C TYR A 341 3.03 -5.95 14.61
N GLY A 342 3.35 -7.14 14.09
CA GLY A 342 2.74 -7.68 12.87
C GLY A 342 1.22 -7.71 12.86
N ARG A 343 0.58 -8.01 14.00
CA ARG A 343 -0.88 -8.00 14.13
C ARG A 343 -1.45 -6.60 13.93
N SER A 344 -0.91 -5.62 14.66
CA SER A 344 -1.31 -4.21 14.57
C SER A 344 -1.04 -3.65 13.18
N VAL A 345 0.15 -3.85 12.64
CA VAL A 345 0.55 -3.35 11.31
C VAL A 345 -0.33 -3.94 10.20
N SER A 346 -0.70 -5.22 10.29
CA SER A 346 -1.59 -5.88 9.33
C SER A 346 -2.99 -5.24 9.29
N VAL A 347 -3.50 -4.85 10.46
CA VAL A 347 -4.84 -4.22 10.59
C VAL A 347 -4.80 -2.74 10.27
N ARG A 348 -3.75 -2.02 10.70
CA ARG A 348 -3.67 -0.56 10.74
C ARG A 348 -2.93 0.04 9.55
N GLY A 349 -1.97 -0.68 8.98
CA GLY A 349 -1.28 -0.33 7.74
C GLY A 349 -0.53 1.02 7.72
N PRO A 350 0.34 1.34 8.69
CA PRO A 350 1.08 2.62 8.71
C PRO A 350 1.97 2.84 7.48
N GLY A 351 2.56 1.79 6.90
CA GLY A 351 3.34 1.92 5.65
C GLY A 351 2.49 2.27 4.43
N MET A 352 1.22 1.83 4.41
CA MET A 352 0.26 2.23 3.38
C MET A 352 -0.10 3.70 3.51
N PHE A 353 -0.34 4.17 4.74
CA PHE A 353 -0.58 5.58 5.04
C PHE A 353 0.58 6.47 4.55
N ILE A 354 1.82 6.11 4.85
CA ILE A 354 3.00 6.90 4.44
C ILE A 354 3.14 6.98 2.93
N THR A 355 2.90 5.87 2.23
CA THR A 355 2.86 5.88 0.76
C THR A 355 1.77 6.82 0.23
N GLU A 356 0.61 6.85 0.88
CA GLU A 356 -0.53 7.67 0.46
C GLU A 356 -0.33 9.16 0.73
N ILE A 357 0.15 9.54 1.93
CA ILE A 357 0.40 10.95 2.26
C ILE A 357 1.54 11.54 1.44
N THR A 358 2.63 10.80 1.20
CA THR A 358 3.71 11.27 0.31
C THR A 358 3.20 11.60 -1.08
N ARG A 359 2.40 10.71 -1.66
CA ARG A 359 1.80 10.94 -2.98
C ARG A 359 0.81 12.10 -2.98
N LYS A 360 -0.06 12.21 -1.96
CA LYS A 360 -1.06 13.27 -1.90
C LYS A 360 -0.45 14.65 -1.61
N ALA A 361 0.56 14.73 -0.74
CA ALA A 361 1.31 15.95 -0.47
C ALA A 361 1.99 16.46 -1.75
N ALA A 362 2.69 15.58 -2.48
CA ALA A 362 3.30 15.92 -3.77
C ALA A 362 2.27 16.43 -4.79
N ASN A 363 1.12 15.77 -4.90
CA ASN A 363 0.03 16.21 -5.78
C ASN A 363 -0.56 17.58 -5.38
N ALA A 364 -0.46 17.95 -4.10
CA ALA A 364 -0.89 19.24 -3.56
C ALA A 364 0.19 20.33 -3.68
N GLY A 365 1.34 20.03 -4.30
CA GLY A 365 2.49 20.95 -4.37
C GLY A 365 3.26 21.10 -3.05
N GLY A 366 3.04 20.19 -2.10
CA GLY A 366 3.83 20.06 -0.88
C GLY A 366 4.77 18.86 -0.94
N GLY A 367 5.23 18.40 0.23
CA GLY A 367 6.17 17.29 0.33
C GLY A 367 6.11 16.56 1.66
N VAL A 368 6.77 15.40 1.71
CA VAL A 368 7.05 14.69 2.97
C VAL A 368 8.56 14.63 3.16
N GLU A 369 9.06 15.30 4.19
CA GLU A 369 10.45 15.23 4.63
C GLU A 369 10.60 14.12 5.67
N LEU A 370 11.55 13.21 5.43
CA LEU A 370 11.87 12.12 6.34
C LEU A 370 13.09 12.49 7.19
N ILE A 371 12.88 12.57 8.50
CA ILE A 371 13.89 12.98 9.48
C ILE A 371 14.61 11.75 10.05
N ASN A 372 15.94 11.82 10.15
CA ASN A 372 16.73 10.75 10.74
C ASN A 372 16.47 10.62 12.25
N THR A 373 15.93 9.47 12.65
CA THR A 373 15.60 9.14 14.05
C THR A 373 16.79 9.15 15.01
N ARG A 374 18.00 8.85 14.53
CA ARG A 374 19.19 8.71 15.38
C ARG A 374 19.82 10.04 15.75
N THR A 375 19.74 11.02 14.84
CA THR A 375 20.33 12.35 15.04
C THR A 375 19.40 13.20 15.91
N THR A 376 18.10 13.21 15.61
CA THR A 376 17.15 14.13 16.27
C THR A 376 16.58 13.58 17.58
N ARG A 377 16.45 12.25 17.72
CA ARG A 377 16.02 11.55 18.94
C ARG A 377 14.75 12.17 19.55
N LEU A 378 13.74 12.49 18.72
CA LEU A 378 12.61 13.35 19.10
C LEU A 378 11.84 12.85 20.33
N SER A 379 11.68 11.53 20.47
CA SER A 379 11.04 10.94 21.66
C SER A 379 11.82 11.11 22.98
N GLN A 380 13.10 11.47 22.91
CA GLN A 380 14.03 11.58 24.03
C GLN A 380 14.39 13.03 24.38
N THR A 381 14.50 13.88 23.36
CA THR A 381 14.93 15.28 23.47
C THR A 381 13.81 16.19 24.01
N CYS A 382 14.17 17.24 24.75
CA CYS A 382 13.29 18.33 25.18
C CYS A 382 13.69 19.66 24.54
N ILE A 383 12.79 20.65 24.54
CA ILE A 383 13.05 22.03 24.05
C ILE A 383 14.02 22.84 24.93
N CYS A 384 14.46 22.29 26.08
CA CYS A 384 15.58 22.84 26.86
C CYS A 384 16.94 22.21 26.49
N GLY A 385 16.97 21.27 25.53
CA GLY A 385 18.19 20.56 25.13
C GLY A 385 18.49 19.29 25.93
N THR A 386 17.82 19.04 27.06
CA THR A 386 18.01 17.78 27.82
C THR A 386 17.54 16.57 27.00
N ILE A 387 18.38 15.54 26.93
CA ILE A 387 18.07 14.26 26.30
C ILE A 387 17.94 13.20 27.38
N LYS A 388 16.74 12.59 27.49
CA LYS A 388 16.49 11.48 28.42
C LYS A 388 15.86 10.31 27.69
N LYS A 389 16.51 9.15 27.74
CA LYS A 389 15.98 7.90 27.22
C LYS A 389 14.74 7.50 27.99
N LYS A 390 13.66 7.18 27.27
CA LYS A 390 12.36 6.81 27.84
C LYS A 390 12.00 5.39 27.41
N SER A 391 11.34 4.63 28.28
CA SER A 391 10.82 3.32 27.92
C SER A 391 9.62 3.45 26.97
N LEU A 392 9.23 2.35 26.31
CA LEU A 392 8.04 2.35 25.46
C LEU A 392 6.72 2.50 26.26
N SER A 393 6.72 2.16 27.55
CA SER A 393 5.55 2.34 28.44
C SER A 393 5.43 3.78 28.96
N GLN A 394 6.52 4.55 28.98
CA GLN A 394 6.50 5.95 29.36
C GLN A 394 5.92 6.82 28.22
N ARG A 395 4.63 7.14 28.32
CA ARG A 395 3.85 7.87 27.29
C ARG A 395 3.67 9.37 27.54
N HIS A 396 4.18 9.86 28.66
CA HIS A 396 4.23 11.29 28.96
C HIS A 396 5.69 11.75 28.99
N HIS A 397 5.96 12.86 28.31
CA HIS A 397 7.18 13.62 28.40
C HIS A 397 7.03 14.57 29.60
N ILE A 398 7.91 14.42 30.57
CA ILE A 398 8.01 15.29 31.75
C ILE A 398 9.49 15.67 31.86
N CYS A 399 9.79 16.96 31.83
CA CYS A 399 11.14 17.49 31.92
C CYS A 399 11.27 18.45 33.10
N SER A 400 12.48 18.56 33.67
CA SER A 400 12.78 19.49 34.77
C SER A 400 12.63 20.96 34.38
N CYS A 401 12.63 21.29 33.09
CA CYS A 401 12.33 22.65 32.61
C CYS A 401 10.84 23.02 32.64
N GLY A 402 9.98 22.15 33.18
CA GLY A 402 8.53 22.38 33.31
C GLY A 402 7.67 21.81 32.18
N VAL A 403 8.27 21.43 31.04
CA VAL A 403 7.53 20.89 29.90
C VAL A 403 6.88 19.55 30.25
N THR A 404 5.55 19.51 30.11
CA THR A 404 4.74 18.30 30.32
C THR A 404 3.76 18.11 29.16
N ALA A 405 3.87 16.98 28.46
CA ALA A 405 2.97 16.65 27.35
C ALA A 405 2.95 15.14 27.05
N GLN A 406 1.92 14.67 26.34
CA GLN A 406 1.95 13.31 25.80
C GLN A 406 3.12 13.19 24.80
N ARG A 407 3.89 12.12 24.93
CA ARG A 407 5.21 11.98 24.30
C ARG A 407 5.15 11.96 22.78
N ASP A 408 4.16 11.29 22.20
CA ASP A 408 4.05 11.12 20.75
C ASP A 408 3.60 12.46 20.11
N LEU A 409 2.66 13.17 20.75
CA LEU A 409 2.29 14.56 20.43
C LEU A 409 3.48 15.53 20.53
N PHE A 410 4.29 15.41 21.58
CA PHE A 410 5.49 16.23 21.75
C PHE A 410 6.53 15.92 20.66
N SER A 411 6.70 14.64 20.30
CA SER A 411 7.62 14.23 19.24
C SER A 411 7.18 14.75 17.86
N ALA A 412 5.88 14.71 17.59
CA ALA A 412 5.27 15.30 16.39
C ALA A 412 5.46 16.83 16.35
N PHE A 413 5.31 17.52 17.48
CA PHE A 413 5.62 18.94 17.59
C PHE A 413 7.08 19.22 17.23
N LEU A 414 8.04 18.52 17.86
CA LEU A 414 9.46 18.69 17.57
C LEU A 414 9.80 18.41 16.10
N ALA A 415 9.14 17.43 15.47
CA ALA A 415 9.36 17.11 14.05
C ALA A 415 9.11 18.31 13.12
N LYS A 416 8.16 19.20 13.46
CA LYS A 416 7.88 20.44 12.70
C LYS A 416 9.11 21.37 12.64
N HIS A 417 9.92 21.36 13.69
CA HIS A 417 11.10 22.21 13.88
C HIS A 417 12.41 21.53 13.46
N CYS A 418 12.35 20.38 12.80
CA CYS A 418 13.54 19.76 12.22
C CYS A 418 13.87 20.34 10.85
N SER A 419 15.14 20.53 10.56
CA SER A 419 15.66 20.86 9.23
C SER A 419 17.00 20.16 9.04
N ASN A 420 17.26 19.57 7.87
CA ASN A 420 18.53 18.89 7.56
C ASN A 420 18.96 17.86 8.62
N ASN A 421 18.01 17.09 9.16
CA ASN A 421 18.22 16.10 10.24
C ASN A 421 18.69 16.68 11.59
N THR A 422 18.51 17.98 11.81
CA THR A 422 18.83 18.68 13.06
C THR A 422 17.55 19.29 13.65
N LEU A 423 17.42 19.23 14.98
CA LEU A 423 16.30 19.85 15.70
C LEU A 423 16.62 21.31 16.05
N GLY A 424 15.80 22.25 15.58
CA GLY A 424 15.89 23.67 15.96
C GLY A 424 15.29 23.91 17.35
N ILE A 425 16.07 23.64 18.40
CA ILE A 425 15.62 23.75 19.81
C ILE A 425 15.12 25.16 20.13
N HIS A 426 15.83 26.21 19.71
CA HIS A 426 15.45 27.59 20.01
C HIS A 426 14.08 27.95 19.42
N GLN A 427 13.84 27.61 18.15
CA GLN A 427 12.55 27.85 17.51
C GLN A 427 11.43 27.00 18.14
N ALA A 428 11.71 25.73 18.45
CA ALA A 428 10.75 24.87 19.14
C ALA A 428 10.41 25.40 20.55
N ASN A 429 11.35 26.04 21.23
CA ASN A 429 11.11 26.67 22.53
C ASN A 429 10.21 27.90 22.38
N LYS A 430 10.51 28.79 21.42
CA LYS A 430 9.70 29.97 21.11
C LYS A 430 8.25 29.62 20.77
N ASP A 431 8.04 28.54 20.03
CA ASP A 431 6.71 28.12 19.55
C ASP A 431 5.95 27.25 20.57
N TRP A 432 6.58 26.87 21.69
CA TRP A 432 5.99 25.97 22.68
C TRP A 432 4.73 26.53 23.33
N SER A 433 4.73 27.82 23.69
CA SER A 433 3.60 28.49 24.36
C SER A 433 2.32 28.45 23.51
N ALA A 434 2.45 28.53 22.18
CA ALA A 434 1.35 28.39 21.25
C ALA A 434 0.92 26.94 21.01
N ALA A 435 1.88 26.00 21.03
CA ALA A 435 1.63 24.59 20.77
C ALA A 435 1.01 23.84 21.98
N GLU A 436 1.43 24.18 23.20
CA GLU A 436 1.02 23.47 24.41
C GLU A 436 -0.51 23.39 24.59
N PRO A 437 -1.29 24.48 24.43
CA PRO A 437 -2.76 24.41 24.53
C PRO A 437 -3.38 23.47 23.49
N LEU A 438 -2.80 23.38 22.29
CA LEU A 438 -3.26 22.49 21.23
C LEU A 438 -3.04 21.03 21.60
N LEU A 439 -1.86 20.70 22.15
CA LEU A 439 -1.52 19.35 22.60
C LEU A 439 -2.39 18.94 23.79
N ARG A 440 -2.62 19.84 24.76
CA ARG A 440 -3.53 19.61 25.89
C ARG A 440 -4.97 19.34 25.40
N ARG A 441 -5.47 20.14 24.46
CA ARG A 441 -6.80 19.94 23.85
C ARG A 441 -6.90 18.60 23.11
N ALA A 442 -5.85 18.21 22.38
CA ALA A 442 -5.79 16.91 21.72
C ALA A 442 -5.89 15.76 22.74
N MET A 443 -5.20 15.87 23.88
CA MET A 443 -5.29 14.88 24.94
C MET A 443 -6.65 14.85 25.64
N SER A 444 -7.26 16.00 25.92
CA SER A 444 -8.62 16.08 26.48
C SER A 444 -9.64 15.34 25.61
N ARG A 445 -9.63 15.54 24.28
CA ARG A 445 -10.48 14.79 23.34
C ARG A 445 -10.25 13.28 23.40
N VAL A 446 -9.00 12.86 23.59
CA VAL A 446 -8.65 11.44 23.70
C VAL A 446 -9.16 10.86 25.03
N THR A 447 -9.10 11.62 26.12
CA THR A 447 -9.65 11.23 27.43
C THR A 447 -11.18 11.11 27.39
N GLU A 448 -11.87 12.08 26.79
CA GLU A 448 -13.32 12.01 26.54
C GLU A 448 -13.70 10.80 25.67
N THR A 449 -12.86 10.48 24.70
CA THR A 449 -13.06 9.28 23.87
C THR A 449 -12.85 8.00 24.69
N ALA A 450 -11.87 7.99 25.59
CA ALA A 450 -11.52 6.85 26.42
C ALA A 450 -12.60 6.51 27.46
N SER A 451 -13.42 7.49 27.88
CA SER A 451 -14.56 7.23 28.77
C SER A 451 -15.68 6.46 28.05
N ARG A 452 -15.77 6.57 26.72
CA ARG A 452 -16.82 5.93 25.90
C ARG A 452 -16.38 4.65 25.20
N ARG A 453 -15.08 4.50 24.90
CA ARG A 453 -14.55 3.33 24.18
C ARG A 453 -13.11 3.01 24.57
N SER A 454 -12.70 1.77 24.31
CA SER A 454 -11.30 1.36 24.46
C SER A 454 -10.39 2.17 23.53
N VAL A 455 -9.30 2.70 24.09
CA VAL A 455 -8.26 3.43 23.36
C VAL A 455 -6.91 2.70 23.44
N PRO A 456 -6.02 2.91 22.45
CA PRO A 456 -4.68 2.32 22.47
C PRO A 456 -3.88 2.69 23.72
N SER A 457 -3.15 1.74 24.29
CA SER A 457 -2.22 1.99 25.41
C SER A 457 -1.12 3.00 25.06
N SER A 458 -0.81 3.18 23.77
CA SER A 458 0.12 4.21 23.31
C SER A 458 -0.32 5.64 23.60
N PHE A 459 -1.61 5.88 23.88
CA PHE A 459 -2.11 7.19 24.27
C PHE A 459 -1.73 7.57 25.70
N GLY A 460 -1.33 6.62 26.55
CA GLY A 460 -0.86 6.92 27.89
C GLY A 460 -1.96 7.28 28.90
N ILE A 461 -3.21 6.89 28.63
CA ILE A 461 -4.32 7.00 29.59
C ILE A 461 -4.31 5.77 30.50
N ARG A 462 -4.13 5.98 31.80
CA ARG A 462 -4.38 4.93 32.81
C ARG A 462 -5.88 4.80 32.99
N ARG A 463 -6.43 3.58 32.87
CA ARG A 463 -7.80 3.31 33.31
C ARG A 463 -7.85 3.55 34.82
N GLN A 464 -8.66 4.50 35.28
CA GLN A 464 -9.19 4.42 36.64
C GLN A 464 -10.11 3.18 36.65
N SER A 465 -9.75 2.19 37.45
CA SER A 465 -10.67 1.11 37.79
C SER A 465 -11.82 1.72 38.58
N CYS A 466 -12.95 1.99 37.94
CA CYS A 466 -14.21 2.20 38.65
C CYS A 466 -14.65 0.83 39.19
N SER A 467 -14.17 0.48 40.37
CA SER A 467 -14.68 -0.64 41.16
C SER A 467 -15.83 -0.15 42.03
N SER A 468 -17.06 -0.35 41.56
CA SER A 468 -18.20 -0.77 42.38
C SER A 468 -19.44 -0.85 41.49
N VAL A 469 -19.79 -2.07 41.06
CA VAL A 469 -21.14 -2.67 41.12
C VAL A 469 -20.97 -4.08 40.53
N LYS A 470 -21.26 -5.10 41.35
CA LYS A 470 -21.39 -6.49 40.92
C LYS A 470 -22.53 -6.55 39.89
N ASP A 471 -22.28 -7.00 38.66
CA ASP A 471 -22.90 -8.25 38.19
C ASP A 471 -22.33 -8.78 36.86
N ARG A 472 -22.46 -10.10 36.73
CA ARG A 472 -21.80 -11.01 35.79
C ARG A 472 -21.88 -10.61 34.31
N SER A 473 -20.72 -10.38 33.69
CA SER A 473 -20.54 -10.54 32.24
C SER A 473 -19.09 -10.93 31.91
N GLU A 474 -18.94 -11.95 31.08
CA GLU A 474 -17.67 -12.63 30.79
C GLU A 474 -16.57 -11.67 30.28
N CYS A 475 -15.45 -11.63 31.01
CA CYS A 475 -14.23 -10.97 30.62
C CYS A 475 -13.68 -11.54 29.30
N ILE A 476 -13.75 -10.75 28.22
CA ILE A 476 -12.86 -10.95 27.07
C ILE A 476 -11.58 -10.16 27.34
N GLU A 477 -10.57 -10.83 27.87
CA GLU A 477 -9.21 -10.30 27.95
C GLU A 477 -8.70 -9.98 26.54
N VAL A 478 -8.47 -8.69 26.27
CA VAL A 478 -7.62 -8.24 25.17
C VAL A 478 -6.22 -8.07 25.73
N VAL A 479 -5.47 -9.17 25.81
CA VAL A 479 -4.04 -9.13 26.11
C VAL A 479 -3.31 -8.61 24.87
N ASP A 480 -3.00 -7.31 24.86
CA ASP A 480 -1.93 -6.77 24.01
C ASP A 480 -0.60 -7.13 24.69
N ALA A 481 0.09 -8.11 24.11
CA ALA A 481 1.36 -8.62 24.62
C ALA A 481 2.43 -7.51 24.67
N VAL A 482 2.86 -7.16 25.88
CA VAL A 482 4.10 -6.42 26.14
C VAL A 482 5.27 -7.37 25.84
N ALA A 483 6.12 -7.02 24.87
CA ALA A 483 7.28 -7.82 24.55
C ALA A 483 8.34 -7.72 25.67
N VAL A 484 8.58 -8.84 26.37
CA VAL A 484 9.78 -9.05 27.18
C VAL A 484 10.97 -9.23 26.22
N ARG A 485 12.06 -8.50 26.44
CA ARG A 485 13.32 -8.66 25.71
C ARG A 485 13.89 -10.05 26.00
N ARG A 486 14.15 -10.86 24.98
CA ARG A 486 15.10 -11.98 25.07
C ARG A 486 16.41 -11.57 24.39
N GLU A 487 17.50 -11.70 25.13
CA GLU A 487 18.86 -11.50 24.62
C GLU A 487 19.24 -12.57 23.57
N PRO A 488 20.16 -12.25 22.64
CA PRO A 488 20.50 -13.15 21.55
C PRO A 488 21.48 -14.22 22.03
N ARG A 489 20.98 -15.44 22.27
CA ARG A 489 21.85 -16.63 22.21
C ARG A 489 22.14 -16.94 20.74
N ARG A 490 23.42 -16.93 20.38
CA ARG A 490 23.95 -17.56 19.16
C ARG A 490 23.70 -19.05 19.31
N ASP A 491 22.95 -19.66 18.39
CA ASP A 491 23.25 -20.97 17.81
C ASP A 491 22.25 -21.38 16.70
N ALA A 492 22.83 -22.01 15.68
CA ALA A 492 22.31 -22.79 14.55
C ALA A 492 20.92 -22.44 13.95
N ALA A 493 20.97 -21.96 12.71
CA ALA A 493 19.82 -21.71 11.85
C ALA A 493 19.13 -23.01 11.38
N LEU A 494 17.91 -23.27 11.88
CA LEU A 494 16.93 -24.14 11.21
C LEU A 494 15.72 -23.30 10.81
N ALA A 495 15.76 -22.81 9.58
CA ALA A 495 14.69 -22.02 8.98
C ALA A 495 13.50 -22.91 8.59
N VAL A 496 12.54 -23.09 9.50
CA VAL A 496 11.22 -23.66 9.17
C VAL A 496 10.43 -22.62 8.37
N ARG A 497 10.60 -22.67 7.04
CA ARG A 497 9.76 -21.96 6.07
C ARG A 497 8.35 -22.54 6.12
N THR A 498 7.39 -21.77 6.60
CA THR A 498 5.96 -22.07 6.41
C THR A 498 5.61 -21.92 4.93
N PRO A 499 5.12 -22.97 4.23
CA PRO A 499 4.66 -22.85 2.86
C PRO A 499 3.23 -22.29 2.86
N TRP A 500 3.03 -21.12 2.27
CA TRP A 500 1.68 -20.56 2.03
C TRP A 500 1.31 -20.62 0.53
N LEU A 501 0.02 -20.92 0.34
CA LEU A 501 -0.76 -21.29 -0.86
C LEU A 501 -0.70 -20.33 -2.06
#